data_AF-A0A6P4DTC3-F1
#
_entry.id   AF-A0A6P4DTC3-F1
#
_cell.length_a   1.000
_cell.length_b   1.000
_cell.length_c   1.000
_cell.angle_alpha   90.00
_cell.angle_beta   90.00
_cell.angle_gamma   90.00
#
_symmetry.space_group_name_H-M   'P 1'
#
loop_
_entity.id
_entity.type
_entity.pdbx_description
1 polymer ?
#
loop_
_entity_poly.entity_id
_entity_poly.type
_entity_poly.pdbx_seq_one_letter_code
_entity_poly.pdbx_strand_id
1 'polypeptide(L)'
;MDMKPRLDVFMPGNTDEDVSNFQVVGSHIQKSCTIYKGDTIIAQVSDVFPSRNFSKWKESYKVKINEGVDYAFVMALLVILTVNDYI
;
A
#
# COMPACT_ATOMS: atom_id res chain seq x y z
N MET A 1 -14.54 14.42 1.36
CA MET A 1 -14.71 12.97 1.56
C MET A 1 -13.33 12.34 1.46
N ASP A 2 -12.95 11.48 2.40
CA ASP A 2 -11.70 10.71 2.27
C ASP A 2 -11.90 9.67 1.17
N MET A 3 -11.16 9.79 0.07
CA MET A 3 -11.14 8.74 -0.95
C MET A 3 -10.30 7.59 -0.40
N LYS A 4 -10.93 6.42 -0.33
CA LYS A 4 -10.28 5.16 0.07
C LYS A 4 -10.01 4.34 -1.18
N PRO A 5 -8.92 4.60 -1.92
CA PRO A 5 -8.59 3.82 -3.08
C PRO A 5 -8.41 2.36 -2.67
N ARG A 6 -8.96 1.46 -3.49
CA ARG A 6 -8.91 0.03 -3.29
C ARG A 6 -8.35 -0.61 -4.55
N LEU A 7 -7.31 -1.41 -4.40
CA LEU A 7 -6.71 -2.19 -5.48
C LEU A 7 -6.85 -3.66 -5.13
N ASP A 8 -7.58 -4.40 -5.96
CA ASP A 8 -7.72 -5.85 -5.88
C ASP A 8 -6.69 -6.51 -6.82
N VAL A 9 -5.91 -7.45 -6.29
CA VAL A 9 -4.77 -8.07 -6.99
C VAL A 9 -5.04 -9.56 -7.20
N PHE A 10 -5.09 -9.95 -8.47
CA PHE A 10 -5.34 -11.32 -8.91
C PHE A 10 -4.05 -11.93 -9.46
N MET A 11 -3.64 -13.06 -8.89
CA MET A 11 -2.45 -13.80 -9.31
C MET A 11 -2.81 -14.79 -10.44
N PRO A 12 -1.87 -15.16 -11.32
CA PRO A 12 -2.13 -16.03 -12.47
C PRO A 12 -2.71 -17.42 -12.15
N GLY A 13 -2.61 -17.90 -10.92
CA GLY A 13 -3.18 -19.18 -10.47
C GLY A 13 -4.54 -19.07 -9.81
N ASN A 14 -5.14 -17.88 -9.76
CA ASN A 14 -6.45 -17.69 -9.17
C ASN A 14 -7.55 -18.14 -10.12
N THR A 15 -8.29 -19.18 -9.74
CA THR A 15 -9.44 -19.69 -10.51
C THR A 15 -10.75 -19.04 -10.12
N ASP A 16 -10.77 -18.28 -9.02
CA ASP A 16 -11.93 -17.53 -8.54
C ASP A 16 -11.72 -16.05 -8.88
N GLU A 17 -12.36 -15.60 -9.96
CA GLU A 17 -12.24 -14.23 -10.46
C GLU A 17 -12.98 -13.21 -9.58
N ASP A 18 -13.85 -13.66 -8.66
CA ASP A 18 -14.60 -12.77 -7.76
C ASP A 18 -13.83 -12.49 -6.45
N VAL A 19 -12.81 -13.29 -6.13
CA VAL A 19 -12.03 -13.19 -4.89
C VAL A 19 -10.57 -12.89 -5.18
N SER A 20 -10.12 -11.68 -4.86
CA SER A 20 -8.71 -11.27 -5.03
C SER A 20 -7.77 -12.00 -4.07
N ASN A 21 -6.53 -12.26 -4.49
CA ASN A 21 -5.53 -12.89 -3.62
C ASN A 21 -4.97 -11.90 -2.60
N PHE A 22 -4.85 -10.63 -3.02
CA PHE A 22 -4.42 -9.54 -2.17
C PHE A 22 -5.28 -8.32 -2.40
N GLN A 23 -5.37 -7.50 -1.36
CA GLN A 23 -6.10 -6.25 -1.40
C GLN A 23 -5.25 -5.14 -0.82
N VAL A 24 -5.23 -4.00 -1.50
CA VAL A 24 -4.62 -2.78 -0.98
C VAL A 24 -5.72 -1.78 -0.70
N VAL A 25 -5.74 -1.26 0.52
CA VAL A 25 -6.67 -0.22 0.95
C VAL A 25 -5.85 1.01 1.33
N GLY A 26 -5.97 2.07 0.55
CA GLY A 26 -5.32 3.35 0.81
C GLY A 26 -6.20 4.35 1.55
N SER A 27 -5.58 5.42 2.03
CA SER A 27 -6.23 6.65 2.46
C SER A 27 -5.43 7.82 1.88
N HIS A 28 -6.07 8.57 1.00
CA HIS A 28 -5.44 9.72 0.35
C HIS A 28 -5.15 10.84 1.36
N ILE A 29 -6.02 11.06 2.37
CA ILE A 29 -5.80 12.08 3.39
C ILE A 29 -4.60 11.73 4.29
N GLN A 30 -4.46 10.46 4.66
CA GLN A 30 -3.40 10.01 5.57
C GLN A 30 -2.12 9.61 4.84
N LYS A 31 -2.12 9.65 3.49
CA LYS A 31 -1.03 9.16 2.64
C LYS A 31 -0.53 7.79 3.10
N SER A 32 -1.47 6.89 3.35
CA SER A 32 -1.22 5.58 3.96
C SER A 32 -1.89 4.48 3.14
N CYS A 33 -1.35 3.26 3.21
CA CYS A 33 -2.04 2.09 2.69
C CYS A 33 -1.77 0.85 3.51
N THR A 34 -2.71 -0.10 3.48
CA THR A 34 -2.57 -1.41 4.10
C THR A 34 -2.78 -2.49 3.06
N ILE A 35 -1.88 -3.47 3.02
CA ILE A 35 -1.90 -4.59 2.09
C ILE A 35 -2.34 -5.84 2.87
N TYR A 36 -3.34 -6.54 2.34
CA TYR A 36 -3.97 -7.70 2.92
C TYR A 36 -3.80 -8.93 2.03
N LYS A 37 -3.74 -10.10 2.64
CA LYS A 37 -3.94 -11.43 2.02
C LYS A 37 -5.13 -12.08 2.73
N GLY A 38 -6.30 -12.10 2.10
CA GLY A 38 -7.56 -12.32 2.81
C GLY A 38 -7.73 -11.29 3.93
N ASP A 39 -7.98 -11.73 5.16
CA ASP A 39 -8.12 -10.84 6.34
C ASP A 39 -6.79 -10.53 7.03
N THR A 40 -5.67 -11.09 6.55
CA THR A 40 -4.35 -10.91 7.18
C THR A 40 -3.62 -9.72 6.60
N ILE A 41 -3.25 -8.76 7.45
CA ILE A 41 -2.35 -7.66 7.07
C ILE A 41 -0.96 -8.25 6.81
N ILE A 42 -0.38 -7.99 5.63
CA ILE A 42 0.96 -8.43 5.26
C ILE A 42 1.96 -7.27 5.17
N ALA A 43 1.47 -6.06 4.92
CA ALA A 43 2.28 -4.85 4.95
C ALA A 43 1.45 -3.60 5.24
N GLN A 44 2.08 -2.59 5.80
CA GLN A 44 1.49 -1.29 6.12
C GLN A 44 2.43 -0.16 5.72
N VAL A 45 1.86 0.85 5.09
CA VAL A 45 2.54 2.09 4.74
C VAL A 45 1.90 3.23 5.48
N SER A 46 2.73 4.03 6.13
CA SER A 46 2.34 5.24 6.84
C SER A 46 3.27 6.37 6.44
N ASP A 47 2.71 7.55 6.23
CA ASP A 47 3.50 8.77 6.06
C ASP A 47 4.44 8.97 7.26
N VAL A 48 5.67 9.38 6.99
CA VAL A 48 6.59 9.84 8.03
C VAL A 48 6.37 11.34 8.14
N PHE A 49 5.56 11.75 9.13
CA PHE A 49 5.41 13.16 9.49
C PHE A 49 6.77 13.87 9.43
N PRO A 50 6.89 15.02 8.75
CA PRO A 50 8.17 15.67 8.58
C PRO A 50 8.73 16.01 9.96
N SER A 51 9.88 15.44 10.28
CA SER A 51 10.60 15.69 11.53
C SER A 51 11.12 17.12 11.54
N ARG A 52 10.28 18.11 11.87
CA ARG A 52 10.53 19.53 12.25
C ARG A 52 11.55 20.37 11.43
N ASN A 53 12.19 19.82 10.41
CA ASN A 53 13.23 20.44 9.61
C ASN A 53 12.65 20.74 8.23
N PHE A 54 12.21 21.99 8.08
CA PHE A 54 11.58 22.60 6.92
C PHE A 54 12.41 22.59 5.61
N SER A 55 13.58 21.94 5.57
CA SER A 55 14.58 22.13 4.50
C SER A 55 14.72 20.96 3.51
N LYS A 56 14.02 19.84 3.69
CA LYS A 56 14.02 18.74 2.70
C LYS A 56 12.60 18.24 2.46
N TRP A 57 11.99 18.78 1.41
CA TRP A 57 10.76 18.30 0.77
C TRP A 57 11.02 16.92 0.12
N LYS A 58 11.25 15.89 0.94
CA LYS A 58 11.29 14.50 0.49
C LYS A 58 10.17 13.78 1.20
N GLU A 59 9.08 13.53 0.49
CA GLU A 59 8.04 12.62 0.97
C GLU A 59 8.72 11.30 1.36
N SER A 60 8.52 10.93 2.62
CA SER A 60 9.23 9.82 3.24
C SER A 60 8.16 8.88 3.76
N TYR A 61 8.06 7.70 3.18
CA TYR A 61 7.10 6.69 3.62
C TYR A 61 7.81 5.67 4.50
N LYS A 62 7.16 5.26 5.59
CA LYS A 62 7.59 4.09 6.37
C LYS A 62 6.74 2.91 5.93
N VAL A 63 7.43 1.88 5.45
CA VAL A 63 6.83 0.60 5.06
C VAL A 63 7.18 -0.42 6.14
N LYS A 64 6.16 -1.04 6.75
CA LYS A 64 6.29 -2.22 7.62
C LYS A 64 5.84 -3.43 6.83
N ILE A 65 6.66 -4.48 6.83
CA ILE A 65 6.40 -5.71 6.08
C ILE A 65 6.56 -6.88 7.04
N ASN A 66 5.60 -7.80 7.04
CA ASN A 66 5.63 -8.97 7.89
C ASN A 66 6.64 -10.01 7.38
N GLU A 67 7.12 -10.87 8.27
CA GLU A 67 8.06 -11.93 7.92
C GLU A 67 7.49 -12.85 6.82
N GLY A 68 8.35 -13.27 5.89
CA GLY A 68 7.98 -14.16 4.77
C GLY A 68 7.24 -13.49 3.61
N VAL A 69 7.01 -12.17 3.67
CA VAL A 69 6.39 -11.40 2.57
C VAL A 69 7.45 -10.92 1.58
N ASP A 70 7.16 -11.06 0.29
CA ASP A 70 8.05 -10.59 -0.77
C ASP A 70 8.10 -9.05 -0.82
N TYR A 71 9.29 -8.49 -0.63
CA TYR A 71 9.51 -7.04 -0.60
C TYR A 71 9.28 -6.39 -1.98
N ALA A 72 9.69 -7.05 -3.06
CA ALA A 72 9.55 -6.51 -4.41
C ALA A 72 8.07 -6.43 -4.82
N PHE A 73 7.26 -7.41 -4.45
CA PHE A 73 5.81 -7.39 -4.62
C PHE A 73 5.18 -6.19 -3.91
N VAL A 74 5.52 -5.96 -2.63
CA VAL A 74 5.02 -4.81 -1.86
C VAL A 74 5.42 -3.49 -2.53
N MET A 75 6.68 -3.35 -2.95
CA MET A 75 7.15 -2.12 -3.60
C MET A 75 6.48 -1.89 -4.97
N ALA A 76 6.20 -2.94 -5.74
CA ALA A 76 5.49 -2.82 -7.01
C ALA A 76 4.07 -2.25 -6.81
N LEU A 77 3.35 -2.73 -5.78
CA LEU A 77 2.03 -2.20 -5.42
C LEU A 77 2.12 -0.72 -5.01
N LEU A 78 3.15 -0.33 -4.27
CA LEU A 78 3.36 1.07 -3.90
C LEU A 78 3.62 1.96 -5.11
N VAL A 79 4.48 1.53 -6.03
CA VAL A 79 4.74 2.26 -7.28
C VAL A 79 3.43 2.44 -8.08
N ILE A 80 2.61 1.40 -8.18
CA ILE A 80 1.30 1.49 -8.85
C ILE A 80 0.41 2.55 -8.18
N LEU A 81 0.31 2.55 -6.84
CA LEU A 81 -0.54 3.53 -6.16
C LEU A 81 0.00 4.97 -6.27
N THR A 82 1.31 5.16 -6.11
CA THR A 82 1.94 6.48 -6.19
C THR A 82 1.87 7.07 -7.60
N VAL A 83 2.09 6.27 -8.65
CA VAL A 83 2.03 6.76 -10.05
C VAL A 83 0.61 7.18 -10.45
N ASN A 84 -0.41 6.64 -9.80
CA ASN A 84 -1.81 6.97 -10.05
C ASN A 84 -2.40 7.98 -9.03
N ASP A 85 -1.56 8.64 -8.24
CA ASP A 85 -1.94 9.64 -7.22
C ASP A 85 -3.00 9.13 -6.21
N TYR A 86 -2.97 7.83 -5.89
CA TYR A 86 -3.90 7.24 -4.93
C TYR A 86 -3.47 7.44 -3.47
N ILE A 87 -2.16 7.58 -3.21
CA ILE A 87 -1.57 7.79 -1.87
C ILE A 87 -0.40 8.78 -1.91
#